data_AF-A0A9P6LHW7-F1
#
_entry.id   AF-A0A9P6LHW7-F1
#
_cell.length_a   1.000
_cell.length_b   1.000
_cell.length_c   1.000
_cell.angle_alpha   90.00
_cell.angle_beta   90.00
_cell.angle_gamma   90.00
#
_symmetry.space_group_name_H-M   'P 1'
#
loop_
_entity.id
_entity.type
_entity.pdbx_description
1 polymer ?
#
loop_
_entity_poly.entity_id
_entity_poly.type
_entity_poly.pdbx_seq_one_letter_code
_entity_poly.pdbx_strand_id
1 'polypeptide(L)'
;MDAVKNANNGGAVYLPAGETFVIGKPLDLTFLNNIHIRLEGTIRFTNDVEFWQANAFYHPFQRSLMFWKWGGKDVWIHGEGVIDGQGQRWWNEFSGQEILDPDNEYLRPILFYAEGIENLVVEGILMKNSPVWHNFIVESKHITYRDVIVEAKSNNSTVEPKNGDFFNSLNVEHIRIERVWVDSDDDCFSPKSNNTDIHVNTMYCNNSHGQSLGSLGQYEGEYVFVKDVVIENVWMLNGNNGARIKVWAGENVATGFVENVTFRNFWSENDDWPVFLDSCYFNIDAETCNKFPSKMKVSNVLFENFRGISSGSKGRAVARSFLTPTKVDLSSAPGPGSSAPSTTRLPFPRSDSKPTVVAFLRHCGCPFAEKTFRLLRDAASQNPDIAFVAVSHSSESHTNKWVSEVGGAGTTNPVQVVLDEERSVYAKWGLGVSGFLHVLSPGELSKVFSLAWNEGIKNRPTESGNRWQTSGTWAVDAQGKVVWGGISKSASDIPDFDNIVSKLKKTGE
;
A
#
# COMPACT_ATOMS: atom_id res chain seq x y z
N MET A 1 22.32 2.07 -36.29
CA MET A 1 21.09 1.77 -37.05
C MET A 1 21.38 0.79 -38.19
N ASP A 2 22.29 1.09 -39.12
CA ASP A 2 22.53 0.21 -40.28
C ASP A 2 23.01 -1.20 -39.89
N ALA A 3 23.92 -1.31 -38.91
CA ALA A 3 24.35 -2.61 -38.38
C ALA A 3 23.16 -3.44 -37.84
N VAL A 4 22.23 -2.81 -37.12
CA VAL A 4 21.03 -3.45 -36.58
C VAL A 4 20.10 -3.90 -37.70
N LYS A 5 19.87 -3.07 -38.72
CA LYS A 5 19.07 -3.44 -39.89
C LYS A 5 19.66 -4.62 -40.65
N ASN A 6 20.98 -4.64 -40.83
CA ASN A 6 21.68 -5.69 -41.55
C ASN A 6 21.74 -7.01 -40.76
N ALA A 7 21.82 -6.94 -39.43
CA ALA A 7 21.86 -8.11 -38.55
C ALA A 7 20.46 -8.62 -38.17
N ASN A 8 19.39 -7.90 -38.51
CA ASN A 8 18.03 -8.35 -38.21
C ASN A 8 17.73 -9.68 -38.91
N ASN A 9 16.89 -10.53 -38.32
CA ASN A 9 16.53 -11.88 -38.81
C ASN A 9 17.62 -12.95 -38.62
N GLY A 10 18.25 -12.98 -37.45
CA GLY A 10 19.12 -14.05 -36.95
C GLY A 10 20.59 -13.69 -36.83
N GLY A 11 20.95 -12.42 -37.08
CA GLY A 11 22.32 -11.93 -36.99
C GLY A 11 22.68 -11.35 -35.63
N ALA A 12 23.95 -10.97 -35.51
CA ALA A 12 24.50 -10.34 -34.32
C ALA A 12 25.18 -9.00 -34.64
N VAL A 13 24.97 -8.00 -33.79
CA VAL A 13 25.74 -6.75 -33.77
C VAL A 13 26.73 -6.81 -32.65
N TYR A 14 28.01 -6.62 -32.97
CA TYR A 14 29.09 -6.57 -31.97
C TYR A 14 29.54 -5.13 -31.74
N LEU A 15 29.49 -4.70 -30.48
CA LEU A 15 29.95 -3.39 -30.01
C LEU A 15 31.17 -3.64 -29.10
N PRO A 16 32.40 -3.60 -29.64
CA PRO A 16 33.61 -4.05 -28.94
C PRO A 16 34.01 -3.19 -27.73
N ALA A 17 34.74 -3.83 -26.81
CA ALA A 17 35.34 -3.17 -25.64
C ALA A 17 36.30 -2.05 -26.06
N GLY A 18 36.33 -0.97 -25.28
CA GLY A 18 37.15 0.21 -25.56
C GLY A 18 36.52 1.21 -26.54
N GLU A 19 35.47 0.82 -27.27
CA GLU A 19 34.76 1.72 -28.19
C GLU A 19 33.57 2.41 -27.54
N THR A 20 33.28 3.65 -27.98
CA THR A 20 32.09 4.41 -27.58
C THR A 20 31.20 4.70 -28.78
N PHE A 21 29.94 4.29 -28.69
CA PHE A 21 28.89 4.50 -29.67
C PHE A 21 27.94 5.59 -29.18
N VAL A 22 28.03 6.78 -29.78
CA VAL A 22 27.24 7.95 -29.36
C VAL A 22 25.88 7.97 -30.05
N ILE A 23 24.80 8.05 -29.26
CA ILE A 23 23.43 8.26 -29.75
C ILE A 23 23.04 9.71 -29.46
N GLY A 24 22.99 10.52 -30.51
CA GLY A 24 22.57 11.93 -30.45
C GLY A 24 21.23 12.22 -31.14
N LYS A 25 20.44 11.18 -31.44
CA LYS A 25 19.12 11.32 -32.06
C LYS A 25 18.20 10.16 -31.67
N PRO A 26 16.87 10.35 -31.66
CA PRO A 26 15.94 9.29 -31.36
C PRO A 26 16.09 8.09 -32.30
N LEU A 27 16.05 6.88 -31.76
CA LEU A 27 16.12 5.64 -32.55
C LEU A 27 14.83 4.82 -32.39
N ASP A 28 14.14 4.58 -33.50
CA ASP A 28 13.05 3.61 -33.56
C ASP A 28 13.60 2.24 -33.99
N LEU A 29 13.54 1.29 -33.06
CA LEU A 29 13.99 -0.09 -33.17
C LEU A 29 12.80 -1.05 -32.94
N THR A 30 11.59 -0.66 -33.35
CA THR A 30 10.38 -1.51 -33.20
C THR A 30 10.28 -2.64 -34.22
N PHE A 31 11.18 -2.67 -35.22
CA PHE A 31 11.18 -3.63 -36.33
C PHE A 31 11.98 -4.92 -36.09
N LEU A 32 12.52 -5.12 -34.88
CA LEU A 32 13.46 -6.20 -34.62
C LEU A 32 12.80 -7.57 -34.67
N ASN A 33 13.53 -8.55 -35.19
CA ASN A 33 13.10 -9.93 -35.33
C ASN A 33 14.33 -10.82 -35.23
N ASN A 34 14.49 -11.54 -34.13
CA ASN A 34 15.60 -12.45 -33.88
C ASN A 34 16.97 -11.76 -34.05
N ILE A 35 17.39 -10.96 -33.08
CA ILE A 35 18.67 -10.23 -33.16
C ILE A 35 19.43 -10.29 -31.85
N HIS A 36 20.75 -10.45 -31.98
CA HIS A 36 21.66 -10.44 -30.83
C HIS A 36 22.50 -9.16 -30.84
N ILE A 37 22.57 -8.46 -29.72
CA ILE A 37 23.42 -7.30 -29.52
C ILE A 37 24.45 -7.67 -28.46
N ARG A 38 25.69 -7.92 -28.90
CA ARG A 38 26.82 -8.15 -28.03
C ARG A 38 27.48 -6.82 -27.68
N LEU A 39 27.21 -6.30 -26.50
CA LEU A 39 27.70 -5.03 -25.97
C LEU A 39 28.86 -5.25 -24.99
N GLU A 40 30.09 -4.97 -25.44
CA GLU A 40 31.30 -4.94 -24.60
C GLU A 40 31.86 -3.52 -24.44
N GLY A 41 31.52 -2.62 -25.37
CA GLY A 41 31.88 -1.20 -25.35
C GLY A 41 30.91 -0.35 -24.53
N THR A 42 30.78 0.91 -24.91
CA THR A 42 29.83 1.85 -24.29
C THR A 42 28.88 2.42 -25.33
N ILE A 43 27.57 2.27 -25.12
CA ILE A 43 26.56 3.12 -25.75
C ILE A 43 26.38 4.35 -24.87
N ARG A 44 26.54 5.55 -25.43
CA ARG A 44 26.40 6.80 -24.69
C ARG A 44 25.39 7.72 -25.37
N PHE A 45 24.35 8.13 -24.65
CA PHE A 45 23.45 9.17 -25.13
C PHE A 45 24.09 10.54 -24.98
N THR A 46 23.83 11.47 -25.91
CA THR A 46 24.22 12.86 -25.70
C THR A 46 23.37 13.48 -24.58
N ASN A 47 23.94 14.43 -23.84
CA ASN A 47 23.22 15.22 -22.85
C ASN A 47 22.75 16.58 -23.41
N ASP A 48 22.39 16.63 -24.70
CA ASP A 48 21.81 17.81 -25.33
C ASP A 48 20.34 17.94 -24.93
N VAL A 49 20.11 18.57 -23.76
CA VAL A 49 18.79 18.67 -23.15
C VAL A 49 17.79 19.36 -24.07
N GLU A 50 18.18 20.48 -24.69
CA GLU A 50 17.30 21.25 -25.59
C GLU A 50 16.89 20.41 -26.80
N PHE A 51 17.83 19.69 -27.41
CA PHE A 51 17.52 18.78 -28.50
C PHE A 51 16.58 17.66 -28.06
N TRP A 52 16.86 16.99 -26.93
CA TRP A 52 16.07 15.85 -26.49
C TRP A 52 14.67 16.25 -26.04
N GLN A 53 14.49 17.40 -25.38
CA GLN A 53 13.15 17.89 -25.04
C GLN A 53 12.28 18.15 -26.29
N ALA A 54 12.90 18.59 -27.39
CA ALA A 54 12.19 18.87 -28.64
C ALA A 54 11.97 17.64 -29.54
N ASN A 55 12.82 16.61 -29.43
CA ASN A 55 12.87 15.53 -30.44
C ASN A 55 12.68 14.12 -29.88
N ALA A 56 12.82 13.89 -28.57
CA ALA A 56 12.65 12.56 -28.00
C ALA A 56 11.25 12.00 -28.27
N PHE A 57 11.13 10.67 -28.23
CA PHE A 57 9.80 10.08 -28.20
C PHE A 57 9.11 10.42 -26.88
N TYR A 58 7.79 10.46 -26.89
CA TYR A 58 6.97 10.76 -25.73
C TYR A 58 6.05 9.58 -25.39
N HIS A 59 5.91 9.28 -24.10
CA HIS A 59 4.91 8.34 -23.59
C HIS A 59 3.94 9.06 -22.62
N PRO A 60 2.61 8.90 -22.78
CA PRO A 60 1.64 9.64 -21.99
C PRO A 60 1.58 9.22 -20.52
N PHE A 61 1.81 7.93 -20.22
CA PHE A 61 1.84 7.46 -18.84
C PHE A 61 2.95 8.18 -18.06
N GLN A 62 2.55 8.97 -17.07
CA GLN A 62 3.44 9.79 -16.23
C GLN A 62 4.42 10.67 -17.03
N ARG A 63 4.02 11.10 -18.25
CA ARG A 63 4.67 12.13 -19.08
C ARG A 63 6.19 11.98 -19.18
N SER A 64 6.67 10.91 -19.78
CA SER A 64 8.11 10.65 -19.90
C SER A 64 8.62 10.75 -21.34
N LEU A 65 9.88 11.15 -21.50
CA LEU A 65 10.59 11.12 -22.79
C LEU A 65 11.33 9.79 -22.95
N MET A 66 11.71 9.43 -24.17
CA MET A 66 12.51 8.23 -24.45
C MET A 66 13.56 8.50 -25.52
N PHE A 67 14.80 8.08 -25.25
CA PHE A 67 15.89 8.18 -26.23
C PHE A 67 15.69 7.28 -27.45
N TRP A 68 15.03 6.14 -27.25
CA TRP A 68 14.82 5.12 -28.27
C TRP A 68 13.56 4.31 -27.95
N LYS A 69 13.06 3.57 -28.95
CA LYS A 69 11.99 2.60 -28.78
C LYS A 69 12.42 1.23 -29.28
N TRP A 70 12.55 0.27 -28.38
CA TRP A 70 12.76 -1.14 -28.73
C TRP A 70 11.41 -1.83 -28.90
N GLY A 71 11.31 -2.75 -29.86
CA GLY A 71 10.09 -3.54 -30.07
C GLY A 71 10.39 -4.75 -30.95
N GLY A 72 9.33 -5.48 -31.32
CA GLY A 72 9.45 -6.65 -32.18
C GLY A 72 9.66 -7.94 -31.38
N LYS A 73 10.43 -8.89 -31.91
CA LYS A 73 10.51 -10.24 -31.34
C LYS A 73 11.95 -10.77 -31.24
N ASP A 74 12.21 -11.56 -30.20
CA ASP A 74 13.44 -12.33 -30.00
C ASP A 74 14.69 -11.41 -30.01
N VAL A 75 14.77 -10.53 -29.01
CA VAL A 75 15.86 -9.56 -28.87
C VAL A 75 16.72 -9.94 -27.68
N TRP A 76 18.00 -10.19 -27.91
CA TRP A 76 18.96 -10.50 -26.86
C TRP A 76 20.08 -9.47 -26.82
N ILE A 77 20.20 -8.75 -25.71
CA ILE A 77 21.27 -7.78 -25.44
C ILE A 77 22.14 -8.38 -24.34
N HIS A 78 23.44 -8.56 -24.60
CA HIS A 78 24.34 -9.21 -23.66
C HIS A 78 25.78 -8.71 -23.75
N GLY A 79 26.58 -8.99 -22.73
CA GLY A 79 28.01 -8.67 -22.66
C GLY A 79 28.36 -7.99 -21.35
N GLU A 80 29.51 -7.36 -21.25
CA GLU A 80 29.97 -6.65 -20.04
C GLU A 80 30.06 -5.13 -20.23
N GLY A 81 29.49 -4.62 -21.32
CA GLY A 81 29.52 -3.21 -21.69
C GLY A 81 28.50 -2.34 -20.95
N VAL A 82 28.44 -1.08 -21.37
CA VAL A 82 27.74 -0.01 -20.65
C VAL A 82 26.71 0.67 -21.53
N ILE A 83 25.53 0.97 -20.98
CA ILE A 83 24.58 1.96 -21.52
C ILE A 83 24.57 3.17 -20.58
N ASP A 84 25.10 4.31 -21.05
CA ASP A 84 25.31 5.53 -20.27
C ASP A 84 24.35 6.65 -20.72
N GLY A 85 23.44 7.04 -19.83
CA GLY A 85 22.43 8.08 -20.05
C GLY A 85 22.91 9.51 -19.85
N GLN A 86 24.13 9.70 -19.32
CA GLN A 86 24.67 11.02 -18.96
C GLN A 86 23.74 11.88 -18.08
N GLY A 87 23.07 11.25 -17.10
CA GLY A 87 22.01 11.83 -16.27
C GLY A 87 22.36 13.10 -15.48
N GLN A 88 23.64 13.38 -15.18
CA GLN A 88 24.02 14.50 -14.28
C GLN A 88 23.42 15.85 -14.68
N ARG A 89 23.48 16.19 -15.97
CA ARG A 89 22.93 17.47 -16.45
C ARG A 89 21.43 17.54 -16.21
N TRP A 90 20.73 16.45 -16.49
CA TRP A 90 19.29 16.31 -16.27
C TRP A 90 18.91 16.45 -14.81
N TRP A 91 19.66 15.82 -13.89
CA TRP A 91 19.39 15.93 -12.46
C TRP A 91 19.60 17.35 -11.93
N ASN A 92 20.66 18.03 -12.39
CA ASN A 92 20.95 19.41 -12.01
C ASN A 92 19.82 20.36 -12.45
N GLU A 93 19.36 20.22 -13.69
CA GLU A 93 18.34 21.09 -14.28
C GLU A 93 16.91 20.74 -13.84
N PHE A 94 16.65 19.47 -13.47
CA PHE A 94 15.38 19.10 -12.84
C PHE A 94 15.17 19.84 -11.53
N SER A 95 16.25 20.18 -10.81
CA SER A 95 16.23 21.12 -9.68
C SER A 95 15.18 20.77 -8.60
N GLY A 96 14.98 19.47 -8.35
CA GLY A 96 14.05 18.99 -7.32
C GLY A 96 12.57 19.05 -7.68
N GLN A 97 12.20 19.31 -8.95
CA GLN A 97 10.83 19.21 -9.45
C GLN A 97 10.22 17.82 -9.18
N GLU A 98 8.92 17.66 -9.44
CA GLU A 98 8.20 16.38 -9.29
C GLU A 98 7.73 15.84 -10.63
N ILE A 99 7.96 14.56 -10.89
CA ILE A 99 7.60 13.93 -12.17
C ILE A 99 6.08 13.90 -12.40
N LEU A 100 5.29 13.82 -11.33
CA LEU A 100 3.82 13.80 -11.39
C LEU A 100 3.17 15.18 -11.29
N ASP A 101 3.96 16.25 -11.19
CA ASP A 101 3.43 17.61 -11.23
C ASP A 101 2.89 17.91 -12.64
N PRO A 102 1.59 18.26 -12.79
CA PRO A 102 1.03 18.62 -14.09
C PRO A 102 1.71 19.86 -14.71
N ASP A 103 2.34 20.72 -13.92
CA ASP A 103 3.01 21.93 -14.40
C ASP A 103 4.50 21.70 -14.73
N ASN A 104 5.02 20.49 -14.51
CA ASN A 104 6.38 20.15 -14.91
C ASN A 104 6.53 20.13 -16.45
N GLU A 105 7.31 21.06 -16.99
CA GLU A 105 7.67 21.12 -18.41
C GLU A 105 9.04 20.45 -18.70
N TYR A 106 9.85 20.22 -17.67
CA TYR A 106 11.17 19.59 -17.79
C TYR A 106 11.07 18.07 -17.73
N LEU A 107 10.70 17.47 -18.86
CA LEU A 107 10.61 16.02 -18.98
C LEU A 107 11.99 15.40 -19.24
N ARG A 108 12.25 14.25 -18.61
CA ARG A 108 13.54 13.56 -18.68
C ARG A 108 13.40 12.24 -19.45
N PRO A 109 14.39 11.87 -20.29
CA PRO A 109 14.31 10.66 -21.08
C PRO A 109 14.68 9.40 -20.28
N ILE A 110 13.87 8.34 -20.44
CA ILE A 110 14.12 7.01 -19.91
C ILE A 110 15.29 6.36 -20.66
N LEU A 111 16.20 5.70 -19.92
CA LEU A 111 17.42 5.12 -20.49
C LEU A 111 17.12 3.98 -21.47
N PHE A 112 16.23 3.06 -21.11
CA PHE A 112 15.82 1.93 -21.92
C PHE A 112 14.29 1.82 -21.95
N TYR A 113 13.71 2.00 -23.14
CA TYR A 113 12.27 1.88 -23.34
C TYR A 113 11.98 0.83 -24.39
N ALA A 114 11.08 -0.10 -24.06
CA ALA A 114 10.57 -1.09 -25.00
C ALA A 114 9.05 -1.10 -25.00
N GLU A 115 8.47 -1.25 -26.18
CA GLU A 115 7.02 -1.26 -26.42
C GLU A 115 6.68 -2.34 -27.44
N GLY A 116 5.69 -3.18 -27.15
CA GLY A 116 5.28 -4.23 -28.08
C GLY A 116 6.36 -5.29 -28.32
N ILE A 117 7.24 -5.55 -27.33
CA ILE A 117 8.33 -6.52 -27.48
C ILE A 117 7.92 -7.89 -26.94
N GLU A 118 8.23 -8.94 -27.71
CA GLU A 118 8.04 -10.34 -27.31
C GLU A 118 9.41 -11.02 -27.22
N ASN A 119 9.73 -11.61 -26.06
CA ASN A 119 11.00 -12.27 -25.79
C ASN A 119 12.20 -11.30 -25.84
N LEU A 120 12.32 -10.45 -24.81
CA LEU A 120 13.47 -9.59 -24.56
C LEU A 120 14.35 -10.20 -23.46
N VAL A 121 15.63 -10.36 -23.73
CA VAL A 121 16.64 -10.75 -22.74
C VAL A 121 17.72 -9.66 -22.67
N VAL A 122 17.95 -9.12 -21.48
CA VAL A 122 19.05 -8.19 -21.20
C VAL A 122 19.96 -8.80 -20.14
N GLU A 123 21.24 -9.00 -20.47
CA GLU A 123 22.16 -9.76 -19.63
C GLU A 123 23.54 -9.12 -19.46
N GLY A 124 24.07 -9.10 -18.23
CA GLY A 124 25.48 -8.82 -17.93
C GLY A 124 25.93 -7.35 -17.99
N ILE A 125 25.12 -6.47 -18.57
CA ILE A 125 25.49 -5.08 -18.83
C ILE A 125 25.35 -4.16 -17.62
N LEU A 126 26.10 -3.05 -17.65
CA LEU A 126 25.92 -1.91 -16.75
C LEU A 126 25.00 -0.85 -17.37
N MET A 127 23.92 -0.52 -16.66
CA MET A 127 23.06 0.63 -16.94
C MET A 127 23.47 1.79 -16.04
N LYS A 128 23.96 2.87 -16.63
CA LYS A 128 24.62 3.94 -15.91
C LYS A 128 23.93 5.28 -16.13
N ASN A 129 23.72 5.99 -15.02
CA ASN A 129 23.32 7.38 -14.96
C ASN A 129 22.11 7.69 -15.85
N SER A 130 21.00 6.98 -15.66
CA SER A 130 19.75 7.33 -16.33
C SER A 130 19.29 8.75 -15.93
N PRO A 131 18.78 9.57 -16.86
CA PRO A 131 18.16 10.85 -16.52
C PRO A 131 16.95 10.73 -15.58
N VAL A 132 16.19 9.63 -15.68
CA VAL A 132 15.02 9.28 -14.86
C VAL A 132 15.03 7.75 -14.64
N TRP A 133 13.93 7.04 -14.92
CA TRP A 133 13.89 5.57 -14.87
C TRP A 133 14.91 4.93 -15.82
N HIS A 134 15.48 3.80 -15.40
CA HIS A 134 16.40 3.03 -16.22
C HIS A 134 15.65 2.20 -17.26
N ASN A 135 14.60 1.49 -16.86
CA ASN A 135 13.81 0.65 -17.76
C ASN A 135 12.32 0.97 -17.65
N PHE A 136 11.67 1.11 -18.81
CA PHE A 136 10.21 1.12 -18.91
C PHE A 136 9.76 0.20 -20.04
N ILE A 137 9.08 -0.88 -19.66
CA ILE A 137 8.63 -1.92 -20.58
C ILE A 137 7.10 -1.87 -20.69
N VAL A 138 6.59 -1.75 -21.91
CA VAL A 138 5.18 -1.43 -22.17
C VAL A 138 4.59 -2.44 -23.16
N GLU A 139 3.37 -2.93 -22.91
CA GLU A 139 2.62 -3.79 -23.85
C GLU A 139 3.44 -4.98 -24.37
N SER A 140 4.07 -5.73 -23.46
CA SER A 140 5.14 -6.67 -23.81
C SER A 140 5.02 -8.00 -23.07
N LYS A 141 5.74 -9.03 -23.51
CA LYS A 141 5.74 -10.34 -22.84
C LYS A 141 7.07 -11.08 -22.95
N HIS A 142 7.35 -11.92 -21.96
CA HIS A 142 8.58 -12.69 -21.83
C HIS A 142 9.80 -11.77 -21.73
N ILE A 143 9.95 -11.12 -20.58
CA ILE A 143 10.97 -10.12 -20.33
C ILE A 143 11.93 -10.64 -19.27
N THR A 144 13.21 -10.76 -19.62
CA THR A 144 14.25 -11.26 -18.71
C THR A 144 15.36 -10.24 -18.55
N TYR A 145 15.67 -9.88 -17.30
CA TYR A 145 16.86 -9.13 -16.94
C TYR A 145 17.71 -9.98 -16.02
N ARG A 146 18.97 -10.18 -16.37
CA ARG A 146 19.85 -11.10 -15.66
C ARG A 146 21.27 -10.59 -15.53
N ASP A 147 21.88 -10.70 -14.36
CA ASP A 147 23.27 -10.26 -14.14
C ASP A 147 23.48 -8.76 -14.51
N VAL A 148 22.43 -7.94 -14.37
CA VAL A 148 22.45 -6.50 -14.71
C VAL A 148 22.88 -5.68 -13.50
N ILE A 149 23.71 -4.67 -13.76
CA ILE A 149 24.11 -3.68 -12.75
C ILE A 149 23.49 -2.33 -13.13
N VAL A 150 22.97 -1.61 -12.15
CA VAL A 150 22.39 -0.29 -12.30
C VAL A 150 23.07 0.67 -11.34
N GLU A 151 23.55 1.79 -11.86
CA GLU A 151 24.15 2.85 -11.07
C GLU A 151 23.62 4.22 -11.48
N ALA A 152 23.16 5.02 -10.53
CA ALA A 152 23.02 6.46 -10.73
C ALA A 152 23.75 7.21 -9.61
N LYS A 153 24.90 7.80 -9.95
CA LYS A 153 25.76 8.47 -8.98
C LYS A 153 25.93 9.92 -9.37
N SER A 154 25.30 10.80 -8.60
CA SER A 154 25.50 12.24 -8.76
C SER A 154 26.91 12.64 -8.34
N ASN A 155 27.55 13.48 -9.14
CA ASN A 155 28.81 14.12 -8.80
C ASN A 155 28.62 15.43 -8.01
N ASN A 156 27.37 15.76 -7.67
CA ASN A 156 27.00 16.91 -6.86
C ASN A 156 26.22 16.44 -5.63
N SER A 157 26.78 16.67 -4.44
CA SER A 157 26.21 16.21 -3.17
C SER A 157 24.86 16.84 -2.81
N THR A 158 24.43 17.90 -3.50
CA THR A 158 23.14 18.54 -3.27
C THR A 158 22.09 18.19 -4.34
N VAL A 159 22.42 17.30 -5.27
CA VAL A 159 21.54 16.90 -6.37
C VAL A 159 21.44 15.38 -6.37
N GLU A 160 20.24 14.87 -6.14
CA GLU A 160 19.93 13.44 -6.19
C GLU A 160 19.56 13.04 -7.63
N PRO A 161 19.86 11.80 -8.06
CA PRO A 161 19.41 11.25 -9.34
C PRO A 161 17.91 10.89 -9.30
N LYS A 162 17.08 11.88 -8.94
CA LYS A 162 15.68 11.71 -8.51
C LYS A 162 14.85 10.89 -9.50
N ASN A 163 14.05 9.94 -9.01
CA ASN A 163 13.25 9.02 -9.84
C ASN A 163 14.12 8.10 -10.72
N GLY A 164 15.18 7.55 -10.13
CA GLY A 164 16.14 6.67 -10.78
C GLY A 164 15.72 5.21 -10.84
N ASP A 165 14.41 4.90 -10.86
CA ASP A 165 13.89 3.54 -10.77
C ASP A 165 14.64 2.55 -11.67
N PHE A 166 14.92 1.33 -11.23
CA PHE A 166 15.52 0.34 -12.12
C PHE A 166 14.50 -0.16 -13.17
N PHE A 167 13.36 -0.70 -12.73
CA PHE A 167 12.45 -1.40 -13.62
C PHE A 167 10.99 -1.02 -13.41
N ASN A 168 10.43 -0.34 -14.41
CA ASN A 168 9.01 -0.04 -14.51
C ASN A 168 8.38 -0.87 -15.64
N SER A 169 7.14 -1.32 -15.43
CA SER A 169 6.39 -2.05 -16.46
C SER A 169 4.91 -1.68 -16.48
N LEU A 170 4.33 -1.62 -17.68
CA LEU A 170 2.92 -1.31 -17.91
C LEU A 170 2.35 -2.27 -18.95
N ASN A 171 1.30 -3.02 -18.60
CA ASN A 171 0.69 -4.03 -19.50
C ASN A 171 1.71 -5.10 -19.93
N VAL A 172 2.34 -5.79 -18.96
CA VAL A 172 3.42 -6.76 -19.24
C VAL A 172 3.18 -8.12 -18.58
N GLU A 173 3.44 -9.19 -19.33
CA GLU A 173 3.31 -10.58 -18.88
C GLU A 173 4.66 -11.31 -18.86
N HIS A 174 4.85 -12.23 -17.91
CA HIS A 174 6.04 -13.10 -17.84
C HIS A 174 7.35 -12.30 -17.64
N ILE A 175 7.49 -11.66 -16.48
CA ILE A 175 8.70 -10.90 -16.11
C ILE A 175 9.62 -11.76 -15.24
N ARG A 176 10.90 -11.84 -15.58
CA ARG A 176 11.96 -12.52 -14.83
C ARG A 176 13.10 -11.56 -14.54
N ILE A 177 13.38 -11.32 -13.27
CA ILE A 177 14.52 -10.52 -12.81
C ILE A 177 15.42 -11.43 -11.98
N GLU A 178 16.67 -11.62 -12.39
CA GLU A 178 17.59 -12.58 -11.78
C GLU A 178 18.97 -11.97 -11.54
N ARG A 179 19.44 -11.96 -10.30
CA ARG A 179 20.80 -11.47 -9.95
C ARG A 179 21.04 -10.06 -10.48
N VAL A 180 20.26 -9.10 -9.99
CA VAL A 180 20.38 -7.69 -10.36
C VAL A 180 20.87 -6.86 -9.18
N TRP A 181 21.77 -5.93 -9.44
CA TRP A 181 22.30 -4.99 -8.46
C TRP A 181 21.90 -3.57 -8.83
N VAL A 182 21.24 -2.88 -7.92
CA VAL A 182 20.75 -1.51 -8.12
C VAL A 182 21.32 -0.62 -7.02
N ASP A 183 22.04 0.42 -7.45
CA ASP A 183 22.52 1.51 -6.62
C ASP A 183 22.09 2.82 -7.28
N SER A 184 20.86 3.23 -6.97
CA SER A 184 20.20 4.38 -7.61
C SER A 184 19.28 5.08 -6.62
N ASP A 185 18.51 6.06 -7.07
CA ASP A 185 17.42 6.65 -6.30
C ASP A 185 16.07 6.06 -6.77
N ASP A 186 15.05 6.05 -5.91
CA ASP A 186 13.70 5.55 -6.19
C ASP A 186 13.57 4.01 -6.34
N ASP A 187 12.44 3.53 -6.88
CA ASP A 187 12.05 2.12 -6.78
C ASP A 187 13.02 1.15 -7.47
N CYS A 188 13.35 0.06 -6.78
CA CYS A 188 14.13 -1.03 -7.38
C CYS A 188 13.31 -1.77 -8.44
N PHE A 189 12.05 -2.10 -8.12
CA PHE A 189 11.17 -2.81 -9.05
C PHE A 189 9.76 -2.27 -8.86
N SER A 190 9.15 -1.79 -9.95
CA SER A 190 7.97 -0.94 -9.91
C SER A 190 6.95 -1.27 -11.01
N PRO A 191 6.32 -2.46 -10.99
CA PRO A 191 5.27 -2.79 -11.94
C PRO A 191 4.06 -1.86 -11.71
N LYS A 192 3.65 -1.17 -12.78
CA LYS A 192 2.47 -0.31 -12.84
C LYS A 192 1.25 -1.15 -13.21
N SER A 193 0.29 -0.59 -13.95
CA SER A 193 -0.96 -1.27 -14.28
C SER A 193 -0.75 -2.53 -15.15
N ASN A 194 -1.58 -3.55 -14.89
CA ASN A 194 -1.76 -4.79 -15.67
C ASN A 194 -0.50 -5.62 -15.86
N ASN A 195 0.07 -6.11 -14.76
CA ASN A 195 1.20 -7.04 -14.81
C ASN A 195 0.82 -8.42 -14.24
N THR A 196 1.31 -9.50 -14.87
CA THR A 196 1.05 -10.87 -14.42
C THR A 196 2.27 -11.79 -14.61
N ASP A 197 2.35 -12.83 -13.79
CA ASP A 197 3.46 -13.81 -13.79
C ASP A 197 4.82 -13.12 -13.66
N ILE A 198 5.04 -12.51 -12.50
CA ILE A 198 6.28 -11.82 -12.14
C ILE A 198 7.09 -12.70 -11.21
N HIS A 199 8.37 -12.91 -11.53
CA HIS A 199 9.33 -13.52 -10.62
C HIS A 199 10.60 -12.67 -10.54
N VAL A 200 10.88 -12.16 -9.35
CA VAL A 200 12.14 -11.50 -9.01
C VAL A 200 12.87 -12.41 -8.04
N ASN A 201 14.08 -12.82 -8.40
CA ASN A 201 14.90 -13.72 -7.60
C ASN A 201 16.34 -13.23 -7.53
N THR A 202 16.83 -12.97 -6.32
CA THR A 202 18.18 -12.44 -6.08
C THR A 202 18.33 -11.02 -6.60
N MET A 203 18.03 -10.05 -5.76
CA MET A 203 18.19 -8.64 -6.09
C MET A 203 18.81 -7.86 -4.93
N TYR A 204 19.76 -6.99 -5.23
CA TYR A 204 20.41 -6.12 -4.27
C TYR A 204 20.04 -4.68 -4.58
N CYS A 205 19.48 -3.99 -3.59
CA CYS A 205 18.88 -2.68 -3.74
C CYS A 205 19.49 -1.75 -2.69
N ASN A 206 20.36 -0.86 -3.13
CA ASN A 206 20.94 0.19 -2.31
C ASN A 206 20.31 1.55 -2.67
N ASN A 207 20.04 2.37 -1.65
CA ASN A 207 19.50 3.72 -1.82
C ASN A 207 18.13 3.78 -2.54
N SER A 208 17.33 2.71 -2.46
CA SER A 208 16.08 2.60 -3.22
C SER A 208 14.82 2.90 -2.40
N HIS A 209 13.69 3.12 -3.08
CA HIS A 209 12.37 3.24 -2.45
C HIS A 209 11.63 1.91 -2.27
N GLY A 210 12.25 0.78 -2.63
CA GLY A 210 11.74 -0.56 -2.36
C GLY A 210 11.43 -1.43 -3.57
N GLN A 211 11.05 -2.67 -3.27
CA GLN A 211 10.35 -3.58 -4.16
C GLN A 211 8.86 -3.20 -4.13
N SER A 212 8.44 -2.37 -5.06
CA SER A 212 7.27 -1.52 -4.95
C SER A 212 6.22 -1.84 -6.01
N LEU A 213 5.19 -2.62 -5.69
CA LEU A 213 4.07 -2.78 -6.62
C LEU A 213 3.29 -1.46 -6.72
N GLY A 214 3.32 -0.82 -7.88
CA GLY A 214 2.61 0.41 -8.19
C GLY A 214 3.46 1.67 -8.37
N SER A 215 2.89 2.86 -8.23
CA SER A 215 1.52 3.10 -7.75
C SER A 215 0.44 2.62 -8.72
N LEU A 216 -0.61 2.00 -8.18
CA LEU A 216 -1.71 1.44 -8.96
C LEU A 216 -3.02 2.21 -8.71
N GLY A 217 -3.83 2.31 -9.75
CA GLY A 217 -5.17 2.90 -9.68
C GLY A 217 -5.19 4.42 -9.79
N GLN A 218 -4.15 5.02 -10.39
CA GLN A 218 -4.02 6.48 -10.49
C GLN A 218 -5.12 7.14 -11.31
N TYR A 219 -5.50 6.56 -12.45
CA TYR A 219 -6.33 7.22 -13.46
C TYR A 219 -7.77 6.69 -13.44
N GLU A 220 -8.73 7.61 -13.30
CA GLU A 220 -10.16 7.29 -13.34
C GLU A 220 -10.57 6.58 -14.63
N GLY A 221 -11.53 5.67 -14.53
CA GLY A 221 -12.07 4.92 -15.67
C GLY A 221 -11.26 3.68 -16.04
N GLU A 222 -10.04 3.52 -15.53
CA GLU A 222 -9.26 2.30 -15.71
C GLU A 222 -9.70 1.18 -14.76
N TYR A 223 -9.50 -0.06 -15.22
CA TYR A 223 -9.53 -1.26 -14.40
C TYR A 223 -8.15 -1.89 -14.41
N VAL A 224 -7.44 -1.85 -13.28
CA VAL A 224 -6.01 -2.19 -13.22
C VAL A 224 -5.76 -3.43 -12.37
N PHE A 225 -4.77 -4.24 -12.75
CA PHE A 225 -4.38 -5.39 -11.92
C PHE A 225 -2.88 -5.59 -11.82
N VAL A 226 -2.43 -6.17 -10.70
CA VAL A 226 -1.13 -6.84 -10.58
C VAL A 226 -1.36 -8.16 -9.89
N LYS A 227 -0.97 -9.28 -10.53
CA LYS A 227 -1.20 -10.60 -9.95
C LYS A 227 -0.10 -11.60 -10.23
N ASP A 228 -0.09 -12.69 -9.47
CA ASP A 228 0.85 -13.80 -9.63
C ASP A 228 2.30 -13.32 -9.54
N VAL A 229 2.65 -12.78 -8.37
CA VAL A 229 3.95 -12.14 -8.11
C VAL A 229 4.71 -12.90 -7.04
N VAL A 230 5.95 -13.27 -7.33
CA VAL A 230 6.91 -13.76 -6.35
C VAL A 230 8.16 -12.89 -6.40
N ILE A 231 8.47 -12.23 -5.30
CA ILE A 231 9.71 -11.46 -5.12
C ILE A 231 10.48 -12.10 -3.98
N GLU A 232 11.66 -12.61 -4.26
CA GLU A 232 12.42 -13.40 -3.29
C GLU A 232 13.94 -13.21 -3.33
N ASN A 233 14.56 -13.47 -2.18
CA ASN A 233 16.00 -13.36 -1.98
C ASN A 233 16.47 -11.93 -2.28
N VAL A 234 15.99 -10.98 -1.48
CA VAL A 234 16.23 -9.55 -1.70
C VAL A 234 17.02 -8.95 -0.55
N TRP A 235 18.04 -8.16 -0.89
CA TRP A 235 18.79 -7.33 0.05
C TRP A 235 18.42 -5.88 -0.19
N MET A 236 17.75 -5.28 0.79
CA MET A 236 17.37 -3.88 0.82
C MET A 236 18.31 -3.15 1.77
N LEU A 237 19.02 -2.15 1.26
CA LEU A 237 20.07 -1.44 1.97
C LEU A 237 19.84 0.07 1.83
N ASN A 238 19.88 0.80 2.95
CA ASN A 238 19.87 2.26 2.98
C ASN A 238 18.70 2.91 2.21
N GLY A 239 17.54 2.25 2.17
CA GLY A 239 16.38 2.71 1.42
C GLY A 239 15.27 3.31 2.28
N ASN A 240 14.20 3.77 1.65
CA ASN A 240 13.00 4.17 2.39
C ASN A 240 12.12 2.96 2.74
N ASN A 241 12.00 1.98 1.85
CA ASN A 241 11.11 0.85 2.06
C ASN A 241 11.73 -0.44 1.57
N GLY A 242 11.39 -1.56 2.20
CA GLY A 242 11.72 -2.89 1.71
C GLY A 242 10.66 -3.38 0.72
N ALA A 243 9.75 -4.24 1.16
CA ALA A 243 8.61 -4.69 0.36
C ALA A 243 7.45 -3.69 0.46
N ARG A 244 6.94 -3.22 -0.68
CA ARG A 244 5.93 -2.15 -0.74
C ARG A 244 4.81 -2.43 -1.74
N ILE A 245 3.58 -2.10 -1.37
CA ILE A 245 2.42 -2.04 -2.29
C ILE A 245 1.83 -0.65 -2.16
N LYS A 246 1.64 0.03 -3.29
CA LYS A 246 1.13 1.41 -3.38
C LYS A 246 -0.13 1.47 -4.23
N VAL A 247 -1.26 1.81 -3.62
CA VAL A 247 -2.52 2.01 -4.33
C VAL A 247 -3.08 3.41 -4.06
N TRP A 248 -3.55 4.07 -5.12
CA TRP A 248 -4.14 5.40 -5.06
C TRP A 248 -5.50 5.37 -4.35
N ALA A 249 -5.80 6.47 -3.65
CA ALA A 249 -7.09 6.79 -3.07
C ALA A 249 -7.52 8.18 -3.56
N GLY A 250 -8.80 8.52 -3.45
CA GLY A 250 -9.33 9.77 -3.99
C GLY A 250 -10.64 9.59 -4.75
N GLU A 251 -11.25 10.71 -5.14
CA GLU A 251 -12.54 10.72 -5.85
C GLU A 251 -12.39 10.11 -7.25
N ASN A 252 -11.39 10.58 -7.99
CA ASN A 252 -11.13 10.26 -9.40
C ASN A 252 -9.98 9.26 -9.56
N VAL A 253 -10.11 8.11 -8.88
CA VAL A 253 -9.15 7.00 -8.98
C VAL A 253 -9.77 5.78 -9.65
N ALA A 254 -8.90 4.95 -10.22
CA ALA A 254 -9.26 3.70 -10.87
C ALA A 254 -9.76 2.64 -9.88
N THR A 255 -10.33 1.58 -10.42
CA THR A 255 -10.68 0.36 -9.69
C THR A 255 -9.77 -0.79 -10.12
N GLY A 256 -9.69 -1.86 -9.33
CA GLY A 256 -8.79 -2.96 -9.68
C GLY A 256 -8.38 -3.82 -8.51
N PHE A 257 -7.34 -4.63 -8.71
CA PHE A 257 -6.83 -5.51 -7.65
C PHE A 257 -5.32 -5.77 -7.68
N VAL A 258 -4.77 -6.09 -6.51
CA VAL A 258 -3.47 -6.73 -6.32
C VAL A 258 -3.72 -8.07 -5.65
N GLU A 259 -3.34 -9.18 -6.28
CA GLU A 259 -3.68 -10.52 -5.79
C GLU A 259 -2.57 -11.54 -6.00
N ASN A 260 -2.43 -12.49 -5.07
CA ASN A 260 -1.45 -13.58 -5.17
C ASN A 260 -0.02 -13.05 -5.26
N VAL A 261 0.39 -12.35 -4.20
CA VAL A 261 1.72 -11.73 -4.08
C VAL A 261 2.47 -12.36 -2.93
N THR A 262 3.69 -12.84 -3.19
CA THR A 262 4.59 -13.33 -2.16
C THR A 262 5.87 -12.51 -2.16
N PHE A 263 6.18 -11.88 -1.04
CA PHE A 263 7.51 -11.37 -0.72
C PHE A 263 8.16 -12.33 0.27
N ARG A 264 9.32 -12.91 -0.07
CA ARG A 264 10.01 -13.81 0.86
C ARG A 264 11.52 -13.68 0.86
N ASN A 265 12.15 -14.05 1.97
CA ASN A 265 13.61 -14.03 2.13
C ASN A 265 14.19 -12.62 1.88
N PHE A 266 13.71 -11.64 2.66
CA PHE A 266 14.21 -10.28 2.63
C PHE A 266 15.21 -10.05 3.76
N TRP A 267 16.37 -9.50 3.42
CA TRP A 267 17.27 -8.82 4.35
C TRP A 267 17.08 -7.32 4.21
N SER A 268 16.76 -6.65 5.31
CA SER A 268 16.60 -5.19 5.36
C SER A 268 17.65 -4.60 6.29
N GLU A 269 18.42 -3.63 5.80
CA GLU A 269 19.45 -2.95 6.58
C GLU A 269 19.37 -1.45 6.34
N ASN A 270 19.12 -0.71 7.42
CA ASN A 270 18.97 0.74 7.37
C ASN A 270 17.82 1.21 6.43
N ASP A 271 16.77 0.41 6.26
CA ASP A 271 15.53 0.87 5.60
C ASP A 271 14.55 1.49 6.61
N ASP A 272 13.83 2.55 6.23
CA ASP A 272 12.83 3.15 7.13
C ASP A 272 11.63 2.22 7.40
N TRP A 273 11.06 1.65 6.35
CA TRP A 273 9.94 0.71 6.43
C TRP A 273 10.26 -0.61 5.71
N PRO A 274 10.76 -1.64 6.42
CA PRO A 274 10.98 -2.96 5.81
C PRO A 274 9.75 -3.53 5.08
N VAL A 275 8.55 -3.26 5.60
CA VAL A 275 7.28 -3.57 4.92
C VAL A 275 6.34 -2.37 4.94
N PHE A 276 5.78 -2.00 3.78
CA PHE A 276 4.79 -0.93 3.71
C PHE A 276 3.64 -1.24 2.73
N LEU A 277 2.42 -1.34 3.26
CA LEU A 277 1.19 -1.34 2.48
C LEU A 277 0.56 0.06 2.52
N ASP A 278 0.66 0.80 1.42
CA ASP A 278 0.13 2.15 1.28
C ASP A 278 -1.12 2.17 0.40
N SER A 279 -2.28 2.39 1.01
CA SER A 279 -3.55 2.56 0.28
C SER A 279 -4.08 3.99 0.30
N CYS A 280 -3.19 4.96 0.54
CA CYS A 280 -3.45 6.39 0.52
C CYS A 280 -2.26 7.09 -0.17
N TYR A 281 -1.87 6.54 -1.33
CA TYR A 281 -0.61 6.92 -1.96
C TYR A 281 -0.59 8.36 -2.50
N PHE A 282 0.62 8.93 -2.51
CA PHE A 282 1.03 10.25 -3.04
C PHE A 282 0.67 11.46 -2.17
N ASN A 283 0.96 11.37 -0.86
CA ASN A 283 0.80 12.46 0.10
C ASN A 283 -0.63 13.03 0.20
N ILE A 284 -1.61 12.20 -0.12
CA ILE A 284 -3.02 12.51 0.12
C ILE A 284 -3.25 12.52 1.63
N ASP A 285 -3.95 13.54 2.13
CA ASP A 285 -4.22 13.63 3.55
C ASP A 285 -5.19 12.53 4.00
N ALA A 286 -5.09 12.16 5.27
CA ALA A 286 -5.89 11.08 5.83
C ALA A 286 -7.40 11.36 5.80
N GLU A 287 -7.84 12.63 5.85
CA GLU A 287 -9.26 12.98 5.78
C GLU A 287 -9.82 12.68 4.38
N THR A 288 -9.09 13.08 3.34
CA THR A 288 -9.43 12.78 1.95
C THR A 288 -9.47 11.27 1.70
N CYS A 289 -8.46 10.52 2.14
CA CYS A 289 -8.47 9.05 2.00
C CYS A 289 -9.58 8.35 2.81
N ASN A 290 -9.99 8.90 3.95
CA ASN A 290 -11.12 8.35 4.70
C ASN A 290 -12.46 8.63 4.00
N LYS A 291 -12.60 9.79 3.36
CA LYS A 291 -13.79 10.16 2.58
C LYS A 291 -13.87 9.39 1.27
N PHE A 292 -12.72 9.22 0.60
CA PHE A 292 -12.57 8.56 -0.69
C PHE A 292 -11.47 7.49 -0.60
N PRO A 293 -11.75 6.33 0.02
CA PRO A 293 -10.77 5.27 0.15
C PRO A 293 -10.34 4.72 -1.21
N SER A 294 -9.18 4.06 -1.24
CA SER A 294 -8.75 3.35 -2.44
C SER A 294 -9.82 2.37 -2.90
N LYS A 295 -10.07 2.35 -4.21
CA LYS A 295 -10.97 1.39 -4.87
C LYS A 295 -10.23 0.13 -5.35
N MET A 296 -8.93 0.02 -5.04
CA MET A 296 -8.12 -1.15 -5.31
C MET A 296 -8.31 -2.20 -4.21
N LYS A 297 -8.57 -3.45 -4.61
CA LYS A 297 -8.62 -4.59 -3.69
C LYS A 297 -7.22 -5.21 -3.56
N VAL A 298 -6.66 -5.27 -2.36
CA VAL A 298 -5.41 -6.00 -2.10
C VAL A 298 -5.74 -7.28 -1.31
N SER A 299 -5.48 -8.45 -1.89
CA SER A 299 -5.79 -9.74 -1.27
C SER A 299 -4.71 -10.79 -1.54
N ASN A 300 -4.64 -11.82 -0.69
CA ASN A 300 -3.67 -12.93 -0.82
C ASN A 300 -2.22 -12.43 -0.97
N VAL A 301 -1.76 -11.67 0.03
CA VAL A 301 -0.38 -11.17 0.10
C VAL A 301 0.34 -11.87 1.25
N LEU A 302 1.45 -12.52 0.95
CA LEU A 302 2.31 -13.20 1.92
C LEU A 302 3.63 -12.43 2.08
N PHE A 303 3.98 -12.14 3.33
CA PHE A 303 5.30 -11.66 3.73
C PHE A 303 5.97 -12.76 4.58
N GLU A 304 7.05 -13.34 4.08
CA GLU A 304 7.70 -14.50 4.71
C GLU A 304 9.20 -14.27 4.91
N ASN A 305 9.74 -14.67 6.07
CA ASN A 305 11.18 -14.67 6.33
C ASN A 305 11.88 -13.31 6.08
N PHE A 306 11.36 -12.25 6.69
CA PHE A 306 12.01 -10.93 6.75
C PHE A 306 12.97 -10.87 7.94
N ARG A 307 14.19 -10.41 7.71
CA ARG A 307 15.25 -10.28 8.73
C ARG A 307 16.03 -8.99 8.53
N GLY A 308 16.73 -8.56 9.58
CA GLY A 308 17.65 -7.43 9.52
C GLY A 308 17.33 -6.33 10.54
N ILE A 309 17.75 -5.11 10.24
CA ILE A 309 17.74 -3.95 11.15
C ILE A 309 17.24 -2.73 10.37
N SER A 310 16.05 -2.22 10.72
CA SER A 310 15.55 -0.97 10.12
C SER A 310 16.41 0.24 10.53
N SER A 311 16.23 1.38 9.87
CA SER A 311 16.95 2.63 10.20
C SER A 311 16.69 3.12 11.64
N GLY A 312 15.63 2.62 12.29
CA GLY A 312 15.19 3.07 13.60
C GLY A 312 14.47 4.41 13.59
N SER A 313 14.34 5.08 12.43
CA SER A 313 13.65 6.37 12.29
C SER A 313 12.17 6.31 12.68
N LYS A 314 11.58 5.10 12.69
CA LYS A 314 10.20 4.79 13.10
C LYS A 314 10.11 4.06 14.44
N GLY A 315 11.18 4.10 15.24
CA GLY A 315 11.28 3.39 16.52
C GLY A 315 11.23 1.87 16.32
N ARG A 316 10.37 1.18 17.07
CA ARG A 316 10.22 -0.29 16.99
C ARG A 316 9.32 -0.76 15.85
N ALA A 317 8.70 0.15 15.10
CA ALA A 317 7.80 -0.22 14.02
C ALA A 317 8.63 -0.61 12.78
N VAL A 318 8.37 -1.81 12.24
CA VAL A 318 9.06 -2.36 11.06
C VAL A 318 8.09 -2.65 9.90
N ALA A 319 6.80 -2.48 10.14
CA ALA A 319 5.75 -2.64 9.15
C ALA A 319 4.68 -1.57 9.35
N ARG A 320 4.11 -1.08 8.24
CA ARG A 320 2.97 -0.15 8.22
C ARG A 320 1.92 -0.63 7.23
N SER A 321 0.65 -0.50 7.60
CA SER A 321 -0.48 -0.67 6.69
C SER A 321 -1.44 0.49 6.83
N PHE A 322 -1.81 1.08 5.69
CA PHE A 322 -2.81 2.13 5.57
C PHE A 322 -4.17 1.64 5.05
N LEU A 323 -4.39 0.32 5.02
CA LEU A 323 -5.67 -0.24 4.55
C LEU A 323 -6.84 0.41 5.28
N THR A 324 -7.59 1.24 4.56
CA THR A 324 -8.85 1.79 5.03
C THR A 324 -9.84 0.62 5.15
N PRO A 325 -10.66 0.57 6.19
CA PRO A 325 -11.61 -0.52 6.34
C PRO A 325 -12.66 -0.43 5.24
N THR A 326 -13.12 -1.58 4.74
CA THR A 326 -14.15 -1.69 3.70
C THR A 326 -15.31 -0.73 3.98
N LYS A 327 -15.72 0.12 3.05
CA LYS A 327 -16.88 0.99 3.29
C LYS A 327 -18.12 0.10 3.49
N VAL A 328 -18.91 0.37 4.54
CA VAL A 328 -20.20 -0.31 4.78
C VAL A 328 -21.32 0.73 4.62
N ASP A 329 -22.41 0.34 3.97
CA ASP A 329 -23.57 1.21 3.79
C ASP A 329 -24.33 1.36 5.13
N LEU A 330 -24.35 2.59 5.65
CA LEU A 330 -24.91 2.88 6.97
C LEU A 330 -26.41 3.11 6.89
N SER A 331 -27.13 2.52 7.84
CA SER A 331 -28.50 2.92 8.17
C SER A 331 -28.49 4.14 9.11
N SER A 332 -29.62 4.81 9.26
CA SER A 332 -29.78 5.85 10.30
C SER A 332 -29.68 5.22 11.69
N ALA A 333 -28.88 5.81 12.57
CA ALA A 333 -28.77 5.35 13.95
C ALA A 333 -30.13 5.47 14.67
N PRO A 334 -30.57 4.41 15.39
CA PRO A 334 -31.88 4.41 16.03
C PRO A 334 -31.87 5.33 17.27
N GLY A 335 -32.84 6.24 17.34
CA GLY A 335 -33.08 7.11 18.50
C GLY A 335 -34.14 6.56 19.46
N PRO A 336 -34.32 7.17 20.64
CA PRO A 336 -35.39 6.78 21.57
C PRO A 336 -36.78 6.73 20.91
N GLY A 337 -37.55 5.68 21.19
CA GLY A 337 -38.86 5.38 20.62
C GLY A 337 -38.84 4.56 19.32
N SER A 338 -37.69 4.48 18.64
CA SER A 338 -37.54 3.66 17.43
C SER A 338 -37.36 2.17 17.75
N SER A 339 -37.67 1.30 16.80
CA SER A 339 -37.36 -0.13 16.93
C SER A 339 -35.85 -0.35 16.79
N ALA A 340 -35.26 -1.13 17.70
CA ALA A 340 -33.87 -1.53 17.60
C ALA A 340 -33.63 -2.36 16.32
N PRO A 341 -32.58 -2.05 15.53
CA PRO A 341 -32.22 -2.85 14.37
C PRO A 341 -31.96 -4.31 14.77
N SER A 342 -32.67 -5.23 14.13
CA SER A 342 -32.62 -6.66 14.42
C SER A 342 -31.84 -7.42 13.35
N THR A 343 -31.00 -8.36 13.78
CA THR A 343 -30.20 -9.23 12.90
C THR A 343 -30.20 -10.67 13.42
N THR A 344 -29.73 -11.61 12.61
CA THR A 344 -29.53 -13.00 13.05
C THR A 344 -28.51 -13.11 14.19
N ARG A 345 -27.51 -12.21 14.24
CA ARG A 345 -26.46 -12.16 15.27
C ARG A 345 -26.90 -11.43 16.54
N LEU A 346 -27.77 -10.43 16.41
CA LEU A 346 -28.30 -9.62 17.49
C LEU A 346 -29.81 -9.38 17.26
N PRO A 347 -30.67 -10.33 17.67
CA PRO A 347 -32.10 -10.24 17.45
C PRO A 347 -32.79 -9.38 18.52
N PHE A 348 -33.75 -8.56 18.07
CA PHE A 348 -34.71 -7.82 18.89
C PHE A 348 -36.15 -8.04 18.36
N PRO A 349 -37.17 -8.15 19.24
CA PRO A 349 -37.08 -8.31 20.70
C PRO A 349 -36.28 -9.58 21.08
N ARG A 350 -35.69 -9.60 22.27
CA ARG A 350 -34.87 -10.73 22.70
C ARG A 350 -35.73 -11.94 23.05
N SER A 351 -35.21 -13.14 22.78
CA SER A 351 -35.87 -14.41 23.09
C SER A 351 -36.06 -14.65 24.60
N ASP A 352 -35.19 -14.06 25.42
CA ASP A 352 -35.25 -14.10 26.88
C ASP A 352 -36.13 -12.98 27.46
N SER A 353 -36.72 -12.13 26.60
CA SER A 353 -37.54 -10.97 26.95
C SER A 353 -36.88 -9.99 27.92
N LYS A 354 -35.55 -10.01 28.06
CA LYS A 354 -34.84 -9.06 28.92
C LYS A 354 -34.65 -7.72 28.21
N PRO A 355 -34.84 -6.59 28.91
CA PRO A 355 -34.26 -5.32 28.46
C PRO A 355 -32.75 -5.49 28.29
N THR A 356 -32.17 -4.83 27.29
CA THR A 356 -30.79 -5.06 26.85
C THR A 356 -30.01 -3.77 26.73
N VAL A 357 -28.79 -3.74 27.28
CA VAL A 357 -27.78 -2.72 26.97
C VAL A 357 -26.83 -3.29 25.92
N VAL A 358 -26.67 -2.60 24.80
CA VAL A 358 -25.77 -2.97 23.71
C VAL A 358 -24.67 -1.92 23.59
N ALA A 359 -23.41 -2.33 23.77
CA ALA A 359 -22.24 -1.50 23.55
C ALA A 359 -21.46 -2.00 22.32
N PHE A 360 -21.30 -1.14 21.32
CA PHE A 360 -20.48 -1.41 20.14
C PHE A 360 -19.05 -0.95 20.42
N LEU A 361 -18.11 -1.90 20.43
CA LEU A 361 -16.72 -1.62 20.76
C LEU A 361 -15.99 -0.96 19.59
N ARG A 362 -15.04 -0.08 19.90
CA ARG A 362 -14.26 0.65 18.89
C ARG A 362 -13.22 -0.22 18.17
N HIS A 363 -12.49 -1.05 18.89
CA HIS A 363 -11.67 -2.18 18.42
C HIS A 363 -11.03 -2.88 19.62
N CYS A 364 -10.69 -4.15 19.48
CA CYS A 364 -9.85 -4.85 20.45
C CYS A 364 -8.47 -4.16 20.51
N GLY A 365 -8.08 -3.74 21.70
CA GLY A 365 -6.86 -2.99 21.98
C GLY A 365 -7.01 -1.47 22.19
N CYS A 366 -8.20 -0.91 21.96
CA CYS A 366 -8.51 0.48 22.32
C CYS A 366 -8.66 0.62 23.85
N PRO A 367 -7.95 1.55 24.52
CA PRO A 367 -8.11 1.81 25.95
C PRO A 367 -9.54 2.16 26.35
N PHE A 368 -10.23 2.94 25.52
CA PHE A 368 -11.62 3.34 25.79
C PHE A 368 -12.60 2.18 25.58
N ALA A 369 -12.34 1.29 24.62
CA ALA A 369 -13.13 0.07 24.47
C ALA A 369 -12.94 -0.88 25.67
N GLU A 370 -11.70 -0.98 26.18
CA GLU A 370 -11.41 -1.73 27.41
C GLU A 370 -12.14 -1.14 28.61
N LYS A 371 -12.10 0.18 28.79
CA LYS A 371 -12.86 0.86 29.85
C LYS A 371 -14.37 0.64 29.72
N THR A 372 -14.95 0.86 28.55
CA THR A 372 -16.37 0.63 28.29
C THR A 372 -16.75 -0.82 28.58
N PHE A 373 -15.95 -1.80 28.15
CA PHE A 373 -16.23 -3.22 28.39
C PHE A 373 -16.17 -3.59 29.88
N ARG A 374 -15.19 -3.03 30.63
CA ARG A 374 -15.09 -3.23 32.08
C ARG A 374 -16.31 -2.66 32.80
N LEU A 375 -16.71 -1.42 32.50
CA LEU A 375 -17.88 -0.80 33.11
C LEU A 375 -19.19 -1.50 32.73
N LEU A 376 -19.31 -1.96 31.47
CA LEU A 376 -20.44 -2.77 31.01
C LEU A 376 -20.56 -4.07 31.82
N ARG A 377 -19.44 -4.75 32.07
CA ARG A 377 -19.38 -5.97 32.89
C ARG A 377 -19.73 -5.70 34.35
N ASP A 378 -19.23 -4.59 34.92
CA ASP A 378 -19.54 -4.22 36.30
C ASP A 378 -21.04 -3.92 36.45
N ALA A 379 -21.64 -3.19 35.51
CA ALA A 379 -23.09 -2.96 35.46
C ALA A 379 -23.89 -4.26 35.29
N ALA A 380 -23.40 -5.19 34.46
CA ALA A 380 -24.01 -6.50 34.26
C ALA A 380 -24.08 -7.30 35.56
N SER A 381 -23.00 -7.31 36.34
CA SER A 381 -22.92 -8.04 37.61
C SER A 381 -23.94 -7.55 38.65
N GLN A 382 -24.35 -6.28 38.58
CA GLN A 382 -25.29 -5.66 39.52
C GLN A 382 -26.75 -5.73 39.07
N ASN A 383 -27.01 -6.12 37.81
CA ASN A 383 -28.34 -6.05 37.19
C ASN A 383 -28.68 -7.36 36.45
N PRO A 384 -29.00 -8.45 37.17
CA PRO A 384 -29.25 -9.76 36.56
C PRO A 384 -30.50 -9.81 35.64
N ASP A 385 -31.43 -8.87 35.83
CA ASP A 385 -32.67 -8.79 35.04
C ASP A 385 -32.48 -8.06 33.70
N ILE A 386 -31.30 -7.48 33.45
CA ILE A 386 -30.94 -6.80 32.21
C ILE A 386 -29.86 -7.62 31.50
N ALA A 387 -30.01 -7.79 30.19
CA ALA A 387 -28.99 -8.39 29.33
C ALA A 387 -27.94 -7.33 28.93
N PHE A 388 -26.67 -7.70 28.92
CA PHE A 388 -25.57 -6.82 28.51
C PHE A 388 -24.82 -7.46 27.35
N VAL A 389 -24.70 -6.72 26.25
CA VAL A 389 -24.09 -7.19 25.00
C VAL A 389 -22.95 -6.25 24.61
N ALA A 390 -21.79 -6.83 24.29
CA ALA A 390 -20.70 -6.15 23.62
C ALA A 390 -20.59 -6.66 22.17
N VAL A 391 -20.59 -5.77 21.18
CA VAL A 391 -20.37 -6.12 19.78
C VAL A 391 -18.92 -5.81 19.42
N SER A 392 -18.22 -6.74 18.77
CA SER A 392 -16.82 -6.62 18.32
C SER A 392 -16.70 -6.95 16.83
N HIS A 393 -16.05 -6.09 16.07
CA HIS A 393 -15.65 -6.32 14.67
C HIS A 393 -14.20 -6.80 14.52
N SER A 394 -13.55 -7.21 15.61
CA SER A 394 -12.29 -7.97 15.51
C SER A 394 -12.61 -9.44 15.24
N SER A 395 -11.71 -10.18 14.61
CA SER A 395 -11.92 -11.60 14.34
C SER A 395 -12.16 -12.39 15.65
N GLU A 396 -12.76 -13.57 15.52
CA GLU A 396 -13.09 -14.42 16.67
C GLU A 396 -11.89 -14.67 17.60
N SER A 397 -10.77 -15.10 17.02
CA SER A 397 -9.54 -15.39 17.78
C SER A 397 -9.03 -14.19 18.56
N HIS A 398 -9.02 -13.01 17.95
CA HIS A 398 -8.54 -11.78 18.58
C HIS A 398 -9.52 -11.22 19.60
N THR A 399 -10.83 -11.31 19.34
CA THR A 399 -11.86 -10.93 20.31
C THR A 399 -11.76 -11.80 21.56
N ASN A 400 -11.66 -13.13 21.39
CA ASN A 400 -11.56 -14.07 22.51
C ASN A 400 -10.29 -13.84 23.34
N LYS A 401 -9.15 -13.66 22.67
CA LYS A 401 -7.88 -13.30 23.33
C LYS A 401 -8.02 -12.00 24.12
N TRP A 402 -8.53 -10.94 23.50
CA TRP A 402 -8.67 -9.64 24.14
C TRP A 402 -9.63 -9.68 25.34
N VAL A 403 -10.79 -10.34 25.21
CA VAL A 403 -11.74 -10.54 26.32
C VAL A 403 -11.07 -11.24 27.49
N SER A 404 -10.25 -12.27 27.24
CA SER A 404 -9.46 -12.94 28.28
C SER A 404 -8.47 -11.98 28.95
N GLU A 405 -7.75 -11.16 28.18
CA GLU A 405 -6.74 -10.22 28.69
C GLU A 405 -7.34 -9.09 29.55
N VAL A 406 -8.61 -8.73 29.31
CA VAL A 406 -9.31 -7.69 30.09
C VAL A 406 -10.12 -8.25 31.27
N GLY A 407 -9.92 -9.53 31.61
CA GLY A 407 -10.48 -10.20 32.78
C GLY A 407 -11.77 -10.98 32.53
N GLY A 408 -12.07 -11.33 31.28
CA GLY A 408 -13.23 -12.12 30.89
C GLY A 408 -14.56 -11.36 30.89
N ALA A 409 -15.64 -12.06 30.51
CA ALA A 409 -16.99 -11.49 30.37
C ALA A 409 -17.76 -11.36 31.70
N GLY A 410 -17.19 -11.80 32.82
CA GLY A 410 -17.88 -11.90 34.13
C GLY A 410 -18.47 -13.30 34.38
N THR A 411 -18.98 -13.53 35.60
CA THR A 411 -19.44 -14.86 36.05
C THR A 411 -20.93 -14.92 36.38
N THR A 412 -21.48 -13.93 37.10
CA THR A 412 -22.88 -13.96 37.60
C THR A 412 -23.92 -13.60 36.54
N ASN A 413 -23.64 -12.58 35.72
CA ASN A 413 -24.44 -12.17 34.57
C ASN A 413 -23.45 -11.77 33.46
N PRO A 414 -22.87 -12.75 32.76
CA PRO A 414 -21.77 -12.50 31.84
C PRO A 414 -22.23 -11.65 30.65
N VAL A 415 -21.37 -10.70 30.25
CA VAL A 415 -21.59 -9.92 29.02
C VAL A 415 -21.57 -10.85 27.82
N GLN A 416 -22.64 -10.83 27.02
CA GLN A 416 -22.66 -11.55 25.75
C GLN A 416 -21.78 -10.82 24.73
N VAL A 417 -20.79 -11.50 24.16
CA VAL A 417 -19.95 -10.94 23.11
C VAL A 417 -20.45 -11.40 21.74
N VAL A 418 -20.85 -10.46 20.89
CA VAL A 418 -21.31 -10.71 19.53
C VAL A 418 -20.20 -10.34 18.55
N LEU A 419 -19.81 -11.30 17.71
CA LEU A 419 -18.81 -11.11 16.67
C LEU A 419 -19.45 -10.58 15.38
N ASP A 420 -18.91 -9.49 14.85
CA ASP A 420 -19.37 -8.82 13.64
C ASP A 420 -18.19 -8.25 12.84
N GLU A 421 -17.27 -9.13 12.44
CA GLU A 421 -16.05 -8.77 11.66
C GLU A 421 -16.38 -8.00 10.37
N GLU A 422 -17.46 -8.40 9.69
CA GLU A 422 -17.99 -7.74 8.49
C GLU A 422 -18.66 -6.38 8.76
N ARG A 423 -18.84 -5.99 10.02
CA ARG A 423 -19.50 -4.75 10.47
C ARG A 423 -20.93 -4.57 9.96
N SER A 424 -21.60 -5.66 9.64
CA SER A 424 -22.97 -5.66 9.15
C SER A 424 -23.99 -5.20 10.21
N VAL A 425 -23.76 -5.57 11.47
CA VAL A 425 -24.55 -5.11 12.63
C VAL A 425 -24.18 -3.67 12.93
N TYR A 426 -22.89 -3.31 12.95
CA TYR A 426 -22.46 -1.91 13.12
C TYR A 426 -23.14 -0.98 12.11
N ALA A 427 -23.15 -1.35 10.83
CA ALA A 427 -23.73 -0.56 9.76
C ALA A 427 -25.24 -0.33 9.93
N LYS A 428 -25.99 -1.36 10.35
CA LYS A 428 -27.44 -1.23 10.65
C LYS A 428 -27.75 -0.31 11.83
N TRP A 429 -26.79 -0.14 12.75
CA TRP A 429 -26.88 0.78 13.88
C TRP A 429 -26.29 2.16 13.58
N GLY A 430 -25.92 2.42 12.31
CA GLY A 430 -25.37 3.68 11.84
C GLY A 430 -23.91 3.92 12.20
N LEU A 431 -23.19 2.87 12.61
CA LEU A 431 -21.79 2.94 13.01
C LEU A 431 -20.86 2.60 11.85
N GLY A 432 -20.13 3.59 11.36
CA GLY A 432 -19.17 3.46 10.27
C GLY A 432 -17.75 3.82 10.68
N VAL A 433 -17.05 4.52 9.79
CA VAL A 433 -15.66 4.92 10.00
C VAL A 433 -15.60 6.35 10.55
N SER A 434 -14.88 6.54 11.65
CA SER A 434 -14.60 7.81 12.29
C SER A 434 -13.51 8.60 11.57
N GLY A 435 -13.62 9.93 11.55
CA GLY A 435 -12.57 10.80 11.03
C GLY A 435 -11.36 10.93 11.96
N PHE A 436 -10.31 11.59 11.47
CA PHE A 436 -9.02 11.75 12.17
C PHE A 436 -9.17 12.36 13.58
N LEU A 437 -9.87 13.49 13.70
CA LEU A 437 -10.02 14.24 14.97
C LEU A 437 -10.81 13.47 16.03
N HIS A 438 -11.68 12.54 15.62
CA HIS A 438 -12.40 11.67 16.54
C HIS A 438 -11.46 10.74 17.30
N VAL A 439 -10.29 10.40 16.72
CA VAL A 439 -9.34 9.42 17.24
C VAL A 439 -8.07 10.07 17.81
N LEU A 440 -7.51 11.04 17.09
CA LEU A 440 -6.15 11.54 17.32
C LEU A 440 -6.11 13.04 17.63
N SER A 441 -7.23 13.66 18.02
CA SER A 441 -7.12 15.05 18.50
C SER A 441 -6.22 15.11 19.75
N PRO A 442 -5.52 16.23 20.00
CA PRO A 442 -4.65 16.37 21.16
C PRO A 442 -5.35 16.04 22.50
N GLY A 443 -6.65 16.36 22.60
CA GLY A 443 -7.49 16.03 23.75
C GLY A 443 -7.81 14.54 23.91
N GLU A 444 -7.86 13.78 22.82
CA GLU A 444 -8.07 12.32 22.89
C GLU A 444 -6.77 11.59 23.28
N LEU A 445 -5.62 12.05 22.76
CA LEU A 445 -4.31 11.50 23.12
C LEU A 445 -4.00 11.71 24.62
N SER A 446 -4.30 12.89 25.17
CA SER A 446 -4.10 13.15 26.60
C SER A 446 -4.97 12.25 27.48
N LYS A 447 -6.19 11.91 27.06
CA LYS A 447 -7.07 10.98 27.77
C LYS A 447 -6.58 9.53 27.72
N VAL A 448 -5.93 9.11 26.63
CA VAL A 448 -5.26 7.79 26.59
C VAL A 448 -4.15 7.71 27.64
N PHE A 449 -3.32 8.75 27.75
CA PHE A 449 -2.28 8.81 28.80
C PHE A 449 -2.90 8.83 30.20
N SER A 450 -3.99 9.57 30.39
CA SER A 450 -4.73 9.61 31.66
C SER A 450 -5.23 8.22 32.08
N LEU A 451 -5.84 7.46 31.17
CA LEU A 451 -6.28 6.08 31.47
C LEU A 451 -5.13 5.15 31.81
N ALA A 452 -4.01 5.27 31.10
CA ALA A 452 -2.83 4.46 31.37
C ALA A 452 -2.24 4.75 32.76
N TRP A 453 -2.19 6.03 33.15
CA TRP A 453 -1.62 6.46 34.43
C TRP A 453 -2.54 6.20 35.61
N ASN A 454 -3.83 6.55 35.48
CA ASN A 454 -4.79 6.53 36.59
C ASN A 454 -5.47 5.17 36.78
N GLU A 455 -5.69 4.43 35.69
CA GLU A 455 -6.51 3.21 35.69
C GLU A 455 -5.73 1.97 35.21
N GLY A 456 -4.46 2.14 34.83
CA GLY A 456 -3.61 1.05 34.32
C GLY A 456 -4.04 0.51 32.96
N ILE A 457 -5.01 1.14 32.29
CA ILE A 457 -5.53 0.72 30.99
C ILE A 457 -4.63 1.29 29.89
N LYS A 458 -3.74 0.46 29.36
CA LYS A 458 -2.77 0.85 28.34
C LYS A 458 -3.27 0.54 26.94
N ASN A 459 -2.78 1.29 25.96
CA ASN A 459 -3.02 0.99 24.55
C ASN A 459 -2.36 -0.34 24.17
N ARG A 460 -3.13 -1.23 23.52
CA ARG A 460 -2.62 -2.52 23.02
C ARG A 460 -2.59 -2.50 21.49
N PRO A 461 -1.75 -3.34 20.85
CA PRO A 461 -1.79 -3.50 19.40
C PRO A 461 -3.20 -3.88 18.91
N THR A 462 -3.66 -3.22 17.86
CA THR A 462 -4.86 -3.65 17.12
C THR A 462 -4.46 -4.83 16.23
N GLU A 463 -4.64 -6.06 16.73
CA GLU A 463 -4.25 -7.28 16.00
C GLU A 463 -5.26 -7.68 14.91
N SER A 464 -6.53 -7.28 15.07
CA SER A 464 -7.59 -7.42 14.06
C SER A 464 -8.62 -6.31 14.27
N GLY A 465 -9.45 -6.08 13.25
CA GLY A 465 -10.49 -5.07 13.26
C GLY A 465 -10.00 -3.66 12.92
N ASN A 466 -10.99 -2.78 12.90
CA ASN A 466 -10.96 -1.38 12.49
C ASN A 466 -10.49 -0.37 13.56
N ARG A 467 -9.28 0.22 13.58
CA ARG A 467 -9.03 1.31 14.56
C ARG A 467 -9.99 2.48 14.39
N TRP A 468 -10.36 2.81 13.18
CA TRP A 468 -11.22 3.92 12.82
C TRP A 468 -12.71 3.59 12.94
N GLN A 469 -13.12 2.44 13.47
CA GLN A 469 -14.54 2.16 13.63
C GLN A 469 -15.17 3.11 14.67
N THR A 470 -16.37 3.66 14.44
CA THR A 470 -17.10 4.40 15.48
C THR A 470 -17.74 3.43 16.48
N SER A 471 -17.73 3.81 17.76
CA SER A 471 -18.47 3.13 18.83
C SER A 471 -19.83 3.77 19.07
N GLY A 472 -20.68 3.09 19.82
CA GLY A 472 -21.96 3.61 20.28
C GLY A 472 -22.55 2.71 21.36
N THR A 473 -23.51 3.22 22.12
CA THR A 473 -24.19 2.45 23.17
C THR A 473 -25.67 2.75 23.16
N TRP A 474 -26.48 1.70 23.32
CA TRP A 474 -27.94 1.80 23.36
C TRP A 474 -28.53 0.95 24.48
N ALA A 475 -29.67 1.41 24.99
CA ALA A 475 -30.56 0.68 25.86
C ALA A 475 -31.86 0.39 25.10
N VAL A 476 -32.24 -0.89 25.09
CA VAL A 476 -33.40 -1.43 24.39
C VAL A 476 -34.32 -2.10 25.40
N ASP A 477 -35.60 -1.78 25.40
CA ASP A 477 -36.58 -2.43 26.29
C ASP A 477 -36.91 -3.87 25.87
N ALA A 478 -37.72 -4.56 26.68
CA ALA A 478 -38.11 -5.94 26.43
C ALA A 478 -38.92 -6.12 25.13
N GLN A 479 -39.53 -5.06 24.61
CA GLN A 479 -40.31 -5.03 23.37
C GLN A 479 -39.45 -4.66 22.15
N GLY A 480 -38.14 -4.48 22.32
CA GLY A 480 -37.23 -4.16 21.23
C GLY A 480 -37.26 -2.69 20.82
N LYS A 481 -37.73 -1.78 21.67
CA LYS A 481 -37.66 -0.32 21.43
C LYS A 481 -36.45 0.29 22.09
N VAL A 482 -35.78 1.19 21.39
CA VAL A 482 -34.69 1.99 21.94
C VAL A 482 -35.28 2.98 22.93
N VAL A 483 -34.77 3.01 24.16
CA VAL A 483 -35.19 3.98 25.20
C VAL A 483 -34.11 5.03 25.46
N TRP A 484 -32.87 4.72 25.14
CA TRP A 484 -31.72 5.60 25.24
C TRP A 484 -30.61 5.12 24.30
N GLY A 485 -29.79 6.01 23.77
CA GLY A 485 -28.57 5.62 23.08
C GLY A 485 -28.18 6.51 21.92
N GLY A 486 -27.01 6.23 21.38
CA GLY A 486 -26.46 6.94 20.23
C GLY A 486 -25.02 6.55 19.91
N ILE A 487 -24.53 7.13 18.81
CA ILE A 487 -23.14 7.03 18.38
C ILE A 487 -22.27 7.87 19.31
N SER A 488 -21.11 7.34 19.70
CA SER A 488 -20.10 8.06 20.47
C SER A 488 -19.63 9.30 19.72
N LYS A 489 -19.49 10.44 20.41
CA LYS A 489 -19.04 11.70 19.79
C LYS A 489 -17.52 11.76 19.56
N SER A 490 -16.75 11.07 20.40
CA SER A 490 -15.29 10.93 20.29
C SER A 490 -14.84 9.53 20.71
N ALA A 491 -13.57 9.18 20.45
CA ALA A 491 -13.01 7.89 20.84
C ALA A 491 -13.04 7.66 22.36
N SER A 492 -13.00 8.72 23.16
CA SER A 492 -13.04 8.70 24.63
C SER A 492 -14.43 8.86 25.25
N ASP A 493 -15.49 8.82 24.45
CA ASP A 493 -16.86 8.91 24.94
C ASP A 493 -17.24 7.61 25.66
N ILE A 494 -17.15 7.62 26.99
CA ILE A 494 -17.46 6.48 27.86
C ILE A 494 -18.92 6.59 28.34
N PRO A 495 -19.77 5.59 28.09
CA PRO A 495 -21.16 5.62 28.51
C PRO A 495 -21.32 5.55 30.04
N ASP A 496 -22.30 6.30 30.55
CA ASP A 496 -22.74 6.25 31.94
C ASP A 496 -23.76 5.12 32.12
N PHE A 497 -23.29 3.94 32.53
CA PHE A 497 -24.11 2.75 32.66
C PHE A 497 -25.15 2.83 33.79
N ASP A 498 -24.92 3.62 34.85
CA ASP A 498 -25.90 3.79 35.92
C ASP A 498 -27.12 4.55 35.41
N ASN A 499 -26.89 5.63 34.65
CA ASN A 499 -27.96 6.37 33.98
C ASN A 499 -28.70 5.47 32.98
N ILE A 500 -27.98 4.71 32.15
CA ILE A 500 -28.56 3.78 31.17
C ILE A 500 -29.49 2.76 31.85
N VAL A 501 -29.01 2.11 32.92
CA VAL A 501 -29.79 1.12 33.68
C VAL A 501 -31.01 1.78 34.31
N SER A 502 -30.88 2.99 34.86
CA SER A 502 -32.02 3.72 35.44
C SER A 502 -33.12 4.02 34.41
N LYS A 503 -32.75 4.29 33.15
CA LYS A 503 -33.70 4.55 32.06
C LYS A 503 -34.47 3.29 31.68
N LEU A 504 -33.80 2.13 31.65
CA LEU A 504 -34.46 0.84 31.37
C LEU A 504 -35.43 0.42 32.47
N LYS A 505 -35.08 0.67 33.75
CA LYS A 505 -35.97 0.32 34.87
C LYS A 505 -37.24 1.17 34.90
N LYS A 506 -37.15 2.46 34.54
CA LYS A 506 -38.31 3.38 34.49
C LYS A 506 -39.33 3.09 33.39
N THR A 507 -38.96 2.31 32.38
CA THR A 507 -39.88 1.89 31.30
C THR A 507 -40.60 0.59 31.59
N GLY A 508 -40.22 -0.14 32.65
CA GLY A 508 -40.87 -1.37 33.11
C GLY A 508 -41.85 -1.20 34.26
N GLU A 509 -41.92 0.01 34.85
CA GLU A 509 -42.98 0.48 35.75
C GLU A 509 -44.08 1.15 34.92
#